data_AF-A0AA38HK91-F1
#
_entry.id   AF-A0AA38HK91-F1
#
_cell.length_a   1.000
_cell.length_b   1.000
_cell.length_c   1.000
_cell.angle_alpha   90.00
_cell.angle_beta   90.00
_cell.angle_gamma   90.00
#
_symmetry.space_group_name_H-M   'P 1'
#
loop_
_entity.id
_entity.type
_entity.pdbx_description
1 polymer ?
#
loop_
_entity_poly.entity_id
_entity_poly.type
_entity_poly.pdbx_seq_one_letter_code
_entity_poly.pdbx_strand_id
1 'polypeptide(L)'
;MFDKGSWMETLGGWACTVVTGRARLGGIPVGVIAVETRSVEVMYPADPASPESEAKVVVQPGQVWFPDSSFKTAQTIRDVNNEQLPLIILANWRSPFLPPHQ
;
A
#
# COMPACT_ATOMS: atom_id res chain seq x y z
N MET A 1 14.96 -7.92 -9.32
CA MET A 1 15.56 -7.31 -8.12
C MET A 1 15.75 -8.35 -7.03
N PHE A 2 14.68 -9.02 -6.60
CA PHE A 2 14.74 -10.06 -5.57
C PHE A 2 14.97 -11.46 -6.14
N ASP A 3 15.30 -12.40 -5.26
CA ASP A 3 15.50 -13.80 -5.58
C ASP A 3 14.22 -14.40 -6.19
N LYS A 4 14.35 -15.22 -7.23
CA LYS A 4 13.21 -15.76 -7.98
C LYS A 4 12.29 -16.59 -7.06
N GLY A 5 11.00 -16.27 -7.07
CA GLY A 5 9.97 -16.98 -6.29
C GLY A 5 9.97 -16.64 -4.79
N SER A 6 10.78 -15.66 -4.34
CA SER A 6 10.84 -15.27 -2.93
C SER A 6 9.80 -14.23 -2.51
N TRP A 7 9.14 -13.58 -3.48
CA TRP A 7 8.18 -12.51 -3.23
C TRP A 7 6.90 -13.06 -2.57
N MET A 8 6.52 -12.43 -1.46
CA MET A 8 5.24 -12.66 -0.80
C MET A 8 4.62 -11.32 -0.44
N GLU A 9 3.56 -10.96 -1.16
CA GLU A 9 2.82 -9.73 -0.93
C GLU A 9 1.95 -9.83 0.33
N THR A 10 1.89 -8.73 1.07
CA THR A 10 1.07 -8.57 2.28
C THR A 10 0.08 -7.44 2.07
N LEU A 11 -1.16 -7.63 2.56
CA LEU A 11 -2.21 -6.60 2.46
C LEU A 11 -2.50 -6.15 1.01
N GLY A 12 -2.33 -7.04 0.01
CA GLY A 12 -2.46 -6.69 -1.41
C GLY A 12 -3.87 -6.23 -1.85
N GLY A 13 -4.91 -6.57 -1.08
CA GLY A 13 -6.28 -6.11 -1.33
C GLY A 13 -6.63 -4.75 -0.72
N TRP A 14 -5.71 -4.11 0.02
CA TRP A 14 -5.98 -2.87 0.73
C TRP A 14 -4.92 -1.80 0.42
N ALA A 15 -5.36 -0.54 0.29
CA ALA A 15 -4.51 0.63 0.01
C ALA A 15 -3.51 0.36 -1.12
N CYS A 16 -4.02 -0.06 -2.28
CA CYS A 16 -3.24 -0.63 -3.38
C CYS A 16 -2.34 0.37 -4.11
N THR A 17 -2.38 1.66 -3.76
CA THR A 17 -1.39 2.66 -4.20
C THR A 17 0.01 2.40 -3.63
N VAL A 18 0.12 1.56 -2.60
CA VAL A 18 1.38 1.06 -2.04
C VAL A 18 1.36 -0.48 -2.00
N VAL A 19 2.42 -1.09 -2.51
CA VAL A 19 2.64 -2.55 -2.49
C VAL A 19 3.60 -2.86 -1.34
N THR A 20 3.24 -3.79 -0.48
CA THR A 20 4.08 -4.20 0.65
C THR A 20 4.23 -5.70 0.71
N GLY A 21 5.36 -6.19 1.20
CA GLY A 21 5.61 -7.63 1.25
C GLY A 21 6.95 -7.99 1.84
N ARG A 22 7.27 -9.28 1.78
CA ARG A 22 8.57 -9.84 2.13
C ARG A 22 9.21 -10.45 0.88
N ALA A 23 10.53 -10.41 0.82
CA ALA A 23 11.31 -11.01 -0.25
C ALA A 23 12.65 -11.54 0.29
N ARG A 24 13.46 -12.16 -0.59
CA ARG A 24 14.87 -12.43 -0.31
C ARG A 24 15.77 -11.70 -1.29
N LEU A 25 16.89 -11.20 -0.80
CA LEU A 25 17.95 -10.59 -1.61
C LEU A 25 19.27 -11.30 -1.29
N GLY A 26 19.74 -12.15 -2.21
CA GLY A 26 20.94 -12.96 -1.96
C GLY A 26 20.77 -13.91 -0.76
N GLY A 27 19.56 -14.45 -0.57
CA GLY A 27 19.22 -15.33 0.55
C GLY A 27 18.84 -14.63 1.86
N ILE A 28 19.09 -13.33 2.00
CA ILE A 28 18.74 -12.54 3.19
C ILE A 28 17.26 -12.13 3.11
N PRO A 29 16.43 -12.45 4.12
CA PRO A 29 15.04 -12.01 4.16
C PRO A 29 14.96 -10.49 4.38
N VAL A 30 14.08 -9.82 3.64
CA VAL A 30 13.89 -8.36 3.69
C VAL A 30 12.40 -8.02 3.64
N GLY A 31 12.02 -6.96 4.34
CA GLY A 31 10.76 -6.26 4.13
C GLY A 31 10.86 -5.33 2.92
N VAL A 32 9.78 -5.19 2.17
CA VAL A 32 9.76 -4.37 0.94
C VAL A 32 8.51 -3.49 0.93
N ILE A 33 8.71 -2.23 0.58
CA ILE A 33 7.65 -1.27 0.27
C ILE A 33 7.93 -0.70 -1.11
N ALA A 34 6.95 -0.75 -2.01
CA ALA A 34 7.03 -0.19 -3.35
C ALA A 34 5.77 0.62 -3.66
N VAL A 35 5.89 1.55 -4.61
CA VAL A 35 4.81 2.46 -4.98
C VAL A 35 4.17 2.00 -6.28
N GLU A 36 2.84 1.86 -6.29
CA GLU A 36 2.10 1.59 -7.53
C GLU A 36 2.06 2.85 -8.39
N THR A 37 2.34 2.70 -9.67
CA THR A 37 2.41 3.81 -10.62
C THR A 37 1.12 3.96 -11.43
N ARG A 38 0.33 2.90 -11.52
CA ARG A 38 -0.99 2.92 -12.15
C ARG A 38 -2.03 3.52 -11.21
N SER A 39 -3.08 4.09 -11.78
CA SER A 39 -4.25 4.46 -10.99
C SER A 39 -4.95 3.20 -10.51
N VAL A 40 -5.46 3.24 -9.28
CA VAL A 40 -6.15 2.11 -8.64
C VAL A 40 -7.58 2.52 -8.33
N GLU A 41 -8.52 1.63 -8.61
CA GLU A 41 -9.91 1.78 -8.20
C GLU A 41 -10.12 1.17 -6.81
N VAL A 42 -10.68 1.96 -5.90
CA VAL A 42 -11.09 1.51 -4.57
C VAL A 42 -12.61 1.49 -4.51
N MET A 43 -13.17 0.31 -4.23
CA MET A 43 -14.61 0.14 -4.02
C MET A 43 -14.91 0.24 -2.52
N TYR A 44 -15.67 1.25 -2.14
CA TYR A 44 -16.27 1.37 -0.82
C TYR A 44 -17.66 0.72 -0.87
N PRO A 45 -17.92 -0.31 -0.04
CA PRO A 45 -19.23 -0.93 0.01
C PRO A 45 -20.28 0.05 0.57
N ALA A 46 -21.54 -0.17 0.19
CA ALA A 46 -22.67 0.51 0.82
C ALA A 46 -22.73 0.17 2.32
N ASP A 47 -23.18 1.11 3.13
CA ASP A 47 -23.44 0.92 4.56
C ASP A 47 -24.84 0.32 4.76
N PRO A 48 -24.98 -0.94 5.25
CA PRO A 48 -26.28 -1.56 5.47
C PRO A 48 -27.17 -0.82 6.49
N ALA A 49 -26.59 0.00 7.37
CA ALA A 49 -27.32 0.75 8.38
C ALA A 49 -27.91 2.07 7.84
N SER A 50 -27.49 2.50 6.65
CA SER A 50 -27.97 3.72 5.99
C SER A 50 -28.68 3.35 4.68
N PRO A 51 -30.02 3.39 4.63
CA PRO A 51 -30.80 3.02 3.45
C PRO A 51 -30.44 3.81 2.17
N GLU A 52 -29.95 5.03 2.33
CA GLU A 52 -29.46 5.92 1.26
C GLU A 52 -28.01 5.66 0.83
N SER A 53 -27.31 4.72 1.47
CA SER A 53 -25.91 4.44 1.18
C SER A 53 -25.77 3.57 -0.07
N GLU A 54 -24.90 4.01 -0.99
CA GLU A 54 -24.58 3.28 -2.21
C GLU A 54 -23.09 2.94 -2.25
N ALA A 55 -22.75 1.88 -2.98
CA ALA A 55 -21.36 1.53 -3.22
C ALA A 55 -20.67 2.62 -4.05
N LYS A 56 -19.47 3.05 -3.63
CA LYS A 56 -18.72 4.12 -4.29
C LYS A 56 -17.42 3.56 -4.85
N VAL A 57 -17.12 3.89 -6.10
CA VAL A 57 -15.81 3.61 -6.71
C VAL A 57 -15.03 4.92 -6.78
N VAL A 58 -13.86 4.94 -6.15
CA VAL A 58 -12.96 6.10 -6.14
C VAL A 58 -11.66 5.72 -6.83
N VAL A 59 -11.24 6.54 -7.78
CA VAL A 59 -9.94 6.39 -8.45
C VAL A 59 -8.87 7.10 -7.64
N GLN A 60 -7.87 6.35 -7.20
CA GLN A 60 -6.67 6.85 -6.55
C GLN A 60 -5.53 6.86 -7.58
N PRO A 61 -4.95 8.03 -7.95
CA PRO A 61 -3.78 8.08 -8.80
C PRO A 61 -2.59 7.38 -8.13
N GLY A 62 -1.82 6.65 -8.93
CA GLY A 62 -0.55 6.09 -8.49
C GLY A 62 0.44 7.18 -8.07
N GLN A 63 1.50 6.80 -7.37
CA GLN A 63 2.54 7.72 -6.89
C GLN A 63 2.07 8.78 -5.87
N VAL A 64 0.89 8.62 -5.27
CA VAL A 64 0.34 9.55 -4.26
C VAL A 64 0.09 8.80 -2.96
N TRP A 65 0.43 9.42 -1.82
CA TRP A 65 0.07 8.88 -0.51
C TRP A 65 -1.33 9.35 -0.09
N PHE A 66 -2.28 8.43 -0.12
CA PHE A 66 -3.59 8.55 0.53
C PHE A 66 -3.53 8.14 2.01
N PRO A 67 -4.52 8.53 2.85
CA PRO A 67 -4.55 8.17 4.28
C PRO A 67 -4.47 6.65 4.56
N ASP A 68 -5.09 5.84 3.73
CA ASP A 68 -5.02 4.37 3.80
C ASP A 68 -3.61 3.86 3.44
N SER A 69 -3.00 4.39 2.39
CA SER A 69 -1.69 3.99 1.90
C SER A 69 -0.54 4.45 2.81
N SER A 70 -0.67 5.62 3.43
CA SER A 70 0.29 6.10 4.43
C SER A 70 0.19 5.26 5.71
N PHE A 71 -1.01 4.86 6.12
CA PHE A 71 -1.19 3.91 7.21
C PHE A 71 -0.59 2.54 6.87
N LYS A 72 -0.89 1.97 5.71
CA LYS A 72 -0.33 0.68 5.27
C LYS A 72 1.20 0.71 5.24
N THR A 73 1.79 1.83 4.79
CA THR A 73 3.23 2.06 4.82
C THR A 73 3.76 2.05 6.26
N ALA A 74 3.16 2.83 7.15
CA ALA A 74 3.57 2.92 8.56
C ALA A 74 3.42 1.59 9.31
N GLN A 75 2.32 0.87 9.08
CA GLN A 75 2.09 -0.47 9.62
C GLN A 75 3.18 -1.44 9.14
N THR A 76 3.48 -1.44 7.84
CA THR A 76 4.53 -2.32 7.29
C THR A 76 5.90 -2.02 7.89
N ILE A 77 6.26 -0.74 8.07
CA ILE A 77 7.52 -0.35 8.72
C ILE A 77 7.57 -0.93 10.14
N ARG A 78 6.49 -0.80 10.91
CA ARG A 78 6.40 -1.34 12.27
C ARG A 78 6.55 -2.86 12.29
N ASP A 79 5.84 -3.55 11.41
CA ASP A 79 5.85 -5.02 11.36
C ASP A 79 7.24 -5.55 10.99
N VAL A 80 7.88 -4.96 9.97
CA VAL A 80 9.24 -5.32 9.54
C VAL A 80 10.26 -5.05 10.63
N ASN A 81 10.12 -3.95 11.38
CA ASN A 81 10.98 -3.65 12.52
C ASN A 81 10.79 -4.65 13.67
N ASN A 82 9.56 -5.08 13.95
CA ASN A 82 9.26 -6.11 14.95
C ASN A 82 9.81 -7.48 14.54
N GLU A 83 9.84 -7.78 13.24
CA GLU A 83 10.47 -8.98 12.67
C GLU A 83 12.01 -8.88 12.63
N GLN A 84 12.59 -7.72 12.99
CA GLN A 84 14.02 -7.43 12.94
C GLN A 84 14.63 -7.66 11.54
N LEU A 85 13.85 -7.39 10.49
CA LEU A 85 14.27 -7.54 9.11
C LEU A 85 14.78 -6.21 8.54
N PRO A 86 15.78 -6.24 7.63
CA PRO A 86 16.10 -5.08 6.83
C PRO A 86 14.89 -4.64 5.98
N LEU A 87 14.68 -3.33 5.86
CA LEU A 87 13.61 -2.74 5.05
C LEU A 87 14.19 -2.11 3.77
N ILE A 88 13.58 -2.43 2.63
CA ILE A 88 13.87 -1.80 1.33
C ILE A 88 12.64 -1.01 0.89
N ILE A 89 12.84 0.28 0.60
CA ILE A 89 11.79 1.17 0.10
C ILE A 89 12.14 1.59 -1.33
N LEU A 90 11.34 1.15 -2.29
CA LEU A 90 11.39 1.60 -3.69
C LEU A 90 10.53 2.86 -3.84
N ALA A 91 11.09 3.97 -3.35
CA ALA A 91 10.37 5.24 -3.28
C ALA A 91 10.09 5.80 -4.68
N ASN A 92 8.82 6.10 -4.94
CA ASN A 92 8.38 6.74 -6.17
C ASN A 92 7.09 7.57 -5.95
N TRP A 93 6.97 8.18 -4.76
CA TRP A 93 5.88 9.11 -4.44
C TRP A 93 6.18 10.51 -4.98
N ARG A 94 5.16 11.18 -5.53
CA ARG A 94 5.24 12.58 -5.97
C ARG A 94 4.80 13.54 -4.86
N SER A 95 3.73 13.20 -4.17
CA SER A 95 3.21 14.01 -3.06
C SER A 95 2.26 13.20 -2.16
N PRO A 96 2.03 13.64 -0.91
CA PRO A 96 0.82 13.28 -0.19
C PRO A 96 -0.44 13.75 -0.94
N PHE A 97 -1.54 13.05 -0.74
CA PHE A 97 -2.85 13.51 -1.16
C PHE A 97 -3.25 14.73 -0.32
N LEU A 98 -3.68 15.79 -1.00
CA LEU A 98 -4.26 16.97 -0.37
C LEU A 98 -5.72 17.06 -0.84
N PRO A 99 -6.70 17.01 0.08
CA PRO A 99 -8.08 17.25 -0.30
C PRO A 99 -8.22 18.71 -0.79
N PRO A 100 -9.14 18.99 -1.73
CA PRO A 100 -9.43 20.36 -2.12
C PRO A 100 -9.84 21.17 -0.89
N HIS A 101 -9.32 22.40 -0.76
CA HIS A 101 -9.82 23.36 0.21
C HIS A 101 -11.29 23.68 -0.16
N GLN A 102 -12.21 23.40 0.77
CA GLN A 102 -13.61 23.84 0.68
C GLN A 102 -13.71 25.34 0.88
#